data_AF-A0A381RD07-F1
#
_entry.id   AF-A0A381RD07-F1
#
_cell.length_a   1.000
_cell.length_b   1.000
_cell.length_c   1.000
_cell.angle_alpha   90.00
_cell.angle_beta   90.00
_cell.angle_gamma   90.00
#
_symmetry.space_group_name_H-M   'P 1'
#
loop_
_entity.id
_entity.type
_entity.pdbx_description
1 polymer ?
#
loop_
_entity_poly.entity_id
_entity_poly.type
_entity_poly.pdbx_seq_one_letter_code
_entity_poly.pdbx_strand_id
1 'polypeptide(L)'
;MGEGYNVCVDLCGADHLGNETRVLPSAIEPERFELVVNLLDVSARRRIRIRVQISETNPSVATISDIHPGAEAMERETNDMFGVCFEGHPDPTPILLPDGWEGHPLRKDFAMGRIPVQFKAVEGR
;
A
#
# COMPACT_ATOMS: atom_id res chain seq x y z
N MET A 1 15.10 26.15 -0.52
CA MET A 1 15.26 25.00 -1.42
C MET A 1 15.41 23.77 -0.54
N GLY A 2 14.45 22.84 -0.60
CA GLY A 2 14.35 21.69 0.32
C GLY A 2 15.50 20.69 0.18
N GLU A 3 15.59 19.74 1.11
CA GLU A 3 16.70 18.79 1.32
C GLU A 3 17.01 17.79 0.17
N GLY A 4 16.47 18.01 -1.04
CA GLY A 4 16.86 17.31 -2.27
C GLY A 4 15.93 16.18 -2.73
N TYR A 5 14.99 15.72 -1.91
CA TYR A 5 14.08 14.59 -2.21
C TYR A 5 12.87 14.96 -3.07
N ASN A 6 13.10 15.52 -4.25
CA ASN A 6 12.01 16.08 -5.07
C ASN A 6 11.22 15.02 -5.87
N VAL A 7 11.67 13.76 -5.89
CA VAL A 7 11.04 12.67 -6.65
C VAL A 7 10.46 11.65 -5.69
N CYS A 8 9.13 11.49 -5.71
CA CYS A 8 8.46 10.32 -5.14
C CYS A 8 8.56 9.17 -6.14
N VAL A 9 9.29 8.12 -5.79
CA VAL A 9 9.53 6.97 -6.66
C VAL A 9 8.40 5.98 -6.57
N ASP A 10 7.89 5.76 -5.36
CA ASP A 10 6.90 4.75 -5.04
C ASP A 10 6.23 5.07 -3.68
N LEU A 11 4.94 4.78 -3.57
CA LEU A 11 4.15 4.82 -2.35
C LEU A 11 3.23 3.59 -2.35
N CYS A 12 3.39 2.73 -1.34
CA CYS A 12 2.73 1.43 -1.32
C CYS A 12 2.33 1.03 0.10
N GLY A 13 1.16 0.41 0.23
CA GLY A 13 0.72 -0.23 1.47
C GLY A 13 1.30 -1.63 1.69
N ALA A 14 1.45 -2.02 2.93
CA ALA A 14 1.76 -3.38 3.35
C ALA A 14 0.82 -3.81 4.48
N ASP A 15 0.26 -5.02 4.37
CA ASP A 15 -0.51 -5.67 5.43
C ASP A 15 0.36 -6.70 6.14
N HIS A 16 0.61 -6.46 7.43
CA HIS A 16 1.43 -7.29 8.31
C HIS A 16 0.61 -8.30 9.14
N LEU A 17 -0.68 -8.48 8.87
CA LEU A 17 -1.49 -9.50 9.54
C LEU A 17 -0.82 -10.89 9.46
N GLY A 18 -0.58 -11.49 10.63
CA GLY A 18 0.07 -12.79 10.77
C GLY A 18 1.60 -12.78 10.63
N ASN A 19 2.25 -11.61 10.54
CA ASN A 19 3.71 -11.51 10.48
C ASN A 19 4.34 -11.30 11.87
N GLU A 20 4.58 -12.41 12.58
CA GLU A 20 5.21 -12.42 13.90
C GLU A 20 6.72 -12.12 13.88
N THR A 21 7.34 -12.16 12.69
CA THR A 21 8.81 -11.98 12.53
C THR A 21 9.23 -10.53 12.32
N ARG A 22 8.27 -9.59 12.33
CA ARG A 22 8.51 -8.19 12.01
C ARG A 22 9.33 -7.51 13.11
N VAL A 23 10.48 -6.96 12.73
CA VAL A 23 11.34 -6.16 13.63
C VAL A 23 11.18 -4.68 13.31
N LEU A 24 10.77 -3.90 14.31
CA LEU A 24 10.73 -2.44 14.27
C LEU A 24 11.70 -1.86 15.31
N PRO A 25 12.16 -0.61 15.12
CA PRO A 25 12.87 0.10 16.18
C PRO A 25 12.01 0.15 17.46
N SER A 26 12.64 0.07 18.63
CA SER A 26 11.95 0.00 19.93
C SER A 26 11.06 1.22 20.25
N ALA A 27 11.19 2.31 19.50
CA ALA A 27 10.40 3.53 19.66
C ALA A 27 9.12 3.55 18.81
N ILE A 28 8.88 2.51 17.99
CA ILE A 28 7.77 2.45 17.05
C ILE A 28 6.84 1.30 17.45
N GLU A 29 5.60 1.64 17.78
CA GLU A 29 4.56 0.64 18.01
C GLU A 29 4.16 -0.02 16.69
N PRO A 30 4.09 -1.36 16.64
CA PRO A 30 3.71 -2.08 15.43
C PRO A 30 2.21 -1.96 15.16
N GLU A 31 1.86 -1.54 13.94
CA GLU A 31 0.48 -1.59 13.45
C GLU A 31 0.31 -2.65 12.36
N ARG A 32 -0.95 -3.03 12.07
CA ARG A 32 -1.28 -3.96 10.99
C ARG A 32 -0.85 -3.43 9.63
N PHE A 33 -1.19 -2.18 9.33
CA PHE A 33 -0.87 -1.56 8.05
C PHE A 33 0.40 -0.72 8.17
N GLU A 34 1.22 -0.76 7.12
CA GLU A 34 2.38 0.11 6.96
C GLU A 34 2.32 0.78 5.59
N LEU A 35 2.50 2.09 5.56
CA LEU A 35 2.72 2.83 4.32
C LEU A 35 4.22 3.00 4.11
N VAL A 36 4.71 2.61 2.94
CA VAL A 36 6.11 2.74 2.56
C VAL A 36 6.21 3.76 1.44
N VAL A 37 6.96 4.84 1.69
CA VAL A 37 7.23 5.89 0.70
C VAL A 37 8.72 5.89 0.37
N ASN A 38 9.05 5.77 -0.90
CA ASN A 38 10.42 5.81 -1.39
C ASN A 38 10.67 7.14 -2.10
N LEU A 39 11.58 7.96 -1.57
CA LEU A 39 11.94 9.25 -2.15
C LEU A 39 13.37 9.23 -2.70
N LEU A 40 13.61 9.98 -3.77
CA LEU A 40 14.89 10.07 -4.45
C LEU A 40 15.35 11.53 -4.55
N ASP A 41 16.59 11.74 -4.14
CA ASP A 41 17.37 12.93 -4.47
C ASP A 41 18.28 12.62 -5.66
N VAL A 42 17.87 13.09 -6.83
CA VAL A 42 18.57 12.84 -8.09
C VAL A 42 19.94 13.51 -8.10
N SER A 43 20.05 14.71 -7.52
CA SER A 43 21.27 15.53 -7.52
C SER A 43 22.35 14.90 -6.65
N ALA A 44 21.99 14.44 -5.44
CA ALA A 44 22.92 13.81 -4.52
C ALA A 44 22.99 12.28 -4.65
N ARG A 45 22.21 11.67 -5.57
CA ARG A 45 22.18 10.22 -5.84
C ARG A 45 21.91 9.39 -4.58
N ARG A 46 21.04 9.87 -3.71
CA ARG A 46 20.66 9.21 -2.45
C ARG A 46 19.16 8.94 -2.41
N ARG A 47 18.78 7.88 -1.71
CA ARG A 47 17.39 7.48 -1.51
C ARG A 47 17.08 7.42 -0.04
N ILE A 48 15.85 7.75 0.31
CA ILE A 48 15.30 7.52 1.64
C ILE A 48 14.00 6.72 1.51
N ARG A 49 13.76 5.86 2.49
CA ARG A 49 12.50 5.16 2.67
C ARG A 49 11.87 5.63 3.96
N ILE A 50 10.64 6.08 3.87
CA ILE A 50 9.79 6.44 5.01
C ILE A 50 8.81 5.30 5.21
N ARG A 51 8.64 4.85 6.45
CA ARG A 51 7.72 3.79 6.84
C ARG A 51 6.79 4.36 7.91
N VAL A 52 5.50 4.39 7.64
CA VAL A 52 4.48 4.95 8.53
C VAL A 52 3.58 3.82 9.01
N GLN A 53 3.39 3.72 10.33
CA GLN A 53 2.47 2.76 10.93
C GLN A 53 1.05 3.30 10.86
N ILE A 54 0.11 2.50 10.36
CA ILE A 54 -1.28 2.89 10.14
C ILE A 54 -2.20 1.93 10.89
N SER A 55 -3.06 2.49 11.74
CA SER A 55 -3.97 1.71 12.56
C SER A 55 -4.96 0.91 11.72
N GLU A 56 -5.27 -0.31 12.18
CA GLU A 56 -6.34 -1.12 11.60
C GLU A 56 -7.73 -0.51 11.80
N THR A 57 -7.96 0.10 12.96
CA THR A 57 -9.30 0.56 13.37
C THR A 57 -9.70 1.89 12.71
N ASN A 58 -8.71 2.71 12.35
CA ASN A 58 -8.91 3.95 11.61
C ASN A 58 -7.77 4.14 10.59
N PRO A 59 -7.79 3.41 9.46
CA PRO A 59 -6.70 3.40 8.49
C PRO A 59 -6.71 4.71 7.68
N SER A 60 -6.12 5.75 8.25
CA SER A 60 -6.06 7.10 7.68
C SER A 60 -4.67 7.71 7.85
N VAL A 61 -4.27 8.53 6.88
CA VAL A 61 -3.00 9.27 6.89
C VAL A 61 -3.14 10.53 6.02
N ALA A 62 -2.35 11.57 6.27
CA ALA A 62 -2.34 12.75 5.41
C ALA A 62 -1.80 12.41 4.00
N THR A 63 -2.41 12.99 2.97
CA THR A 63 -1.87 12.96 1.61
C THR A 63 -0.51 13.67 1.57
N ILE A 64 0.36 13.22 0.66
CA ILE A 64 1.57 13.94 0.25
C ILE A 64 1.45 14.49 -1.17
N SER A 65 0.28 14.37 -1.81
CA SER A 65 0.05 14.81 -3.20
C SER A 65 0.20 16.33 -3.38
N ASP A 66 0.07 17.12 -2.31
CA ASP A 66 0.30 18.56 -2.29
C ASP A 66 1.81 18.91 -2.40
N ILE A 67 2.68 18.07 -1.84
CA ILE A 67 4.15 18.23 -1.88
C ILE A 67 4.76 17.46 -3.05
N HIS A 68 4.22 16.27 -3.33
CA HIS A 68 4.64 15.35 -4.38
C HIS A 68 3.45 14.99 -5.27
N PRO A 69 3.14 15.80 -6.31
CA PRO A 69 1.98 15.56 -7.18
C PRO A 69 1.96 14.19 -7.87
N GLY A 70 3.13 13.56 -8.05
CA GLY A 70 3.23 12.21 -8.60
C GLY A 70 2.72 11.10 -7.66
N ALA A 71 2.44 11.40 -6.39
CA ALA A 71 1.93 10.44 -5.41
C ALA A 71 0.43 10.14 -5.57
N GLU A 72 -0.33 11.01 -6.23
CA GLU A 72 -1.80 10.95 -6.33
C GLU A 72 -2.30 9.55 -6.77
N ALA A 73 -1.81 9.04 -7.90
CA ALA A 73 -2.23 7.72 -8.38
C ALA A 73 -1.82 6.57 -7.43
N MET A 74 -0.68 6.70 -6.74
CA MET A 74 -0.18 5.67 -5.81
C MET A 74 -0.95 5.66 -4.49
N GLU A 75 -1.38 6.84 -4.03
CA GLU A 75 -2.29 6.98 -2.89
C GLU A 75 -3.65 6.35 -3.20
N ARG A 76 -4.18 6.56 -4.41
CA ARG A 76 -5.40 5.89 -4.88
C ARG A 76 -5.25 4.39 -5.01
N GLU A 77 -4.15 3.90 -5.55
CA GLU A 77 -3.86 2.46 -5.59
C GLU A 77 -3.82 1.87 -4.18
N THR A 78 -3.16 2.53 -3.23
CA THR A 78 -3.08 2.07 -1.85
C THR A 78 -4.44 2.11 -1.15
N ASN A 79 -5.27 3.12 -1.45
CA ASN A 79 -6.66 3.17 -0.99
C ASN A 79 -7.48 2.00 -1.53
N ASP A 80 -7.40 1.74 -2.83
CA ASP A 80 -8.17 0.69 -3.50
C ASP A 80 -7.76 -0.71 -3.01
N MET A 81 -6.45 -0.96 -2.89
CA MET A 81 -5.89 -2.27 -2.56
C MET A 81 -5.88 -2.60 -1.06
N PHE A 82 -5.73 -1.59 -0.19
CA PHE A 82 -5.56 -1.77 1.26
C PHE A 82 -6.57 -1.00 2.10
N GLY A 83 -7.40 -0.14 1.53
CA GLY A 83 -8.41 0.65 2.25
C GLY A 83 -7.83 1.69 3.20
N VAL A 84 -6.66 2.24 2.86
CA VAL A 84 -6.07 3.37 3.60
C VAL A 84 -6.62 4.67 3.03
N CYS A 85 -7.24 5.49 3.87
CA CYS A 85 -7.77 6.80 3.50
C CYS A 85 -6.66 7.86 3.53
N PHE A 86 -6.54 8.65 2.46
CA PHE A 86 -5.61 9.77 2.38
C PHE A 86 -6.34 11.09 2.60
N GLU A 87 -6.16 11.69 3.77
CA GLU A 87 -6.80 12.94 4.16
C GLU A 87 -6.24 14.10 3.31
N GLY A 88 -7.12 14.88 2.69
CA GLY A 88 -6.75 15.99 1.81
C GLY A 88 -6.46 15.59 0.36
N HIS A 89 -6.61 14.31 0.00
CA HIS A 89 -6.40 13.84 -1.38
C HIS A 89 -7.38 14.53 -2.35
N PRO A 90 -6.92 15.00 -3.53
CA PRO A 90 -7.76 15.75 -4.47
C PRO A 90 -8.88 14.92 -5.11
N ASP A 91 -8.63 13.64 -5.39
CA ASP A 91 -9.60 12.71 -6.00
C ASP A 91 -9.44 11.28 -5.44
N PRO A 92 -10.15 10.91 -4.36
CA PRO A 92 -9.99 9.59 -3.72
C PRO A 92 -10.78 8.47 -4.42
N THR A 93 -11.05 8.59 -5.73
CA THR A 93 -11.78 7.56 -6.48
C THR A 93 -10.94 6.29 -6.68
N PRO A 94 -11.54 5.09 -6.61
CA PRO A 94 -10.86 3.84 -7.00
C PRO A 94 -10.23 3.92 -8.39
N ILE A 95 -9.15 3.17 -8.63
CA ILE A 95 -8.36 3.28 -9.86
C ILE A 95 -8.10 1.93 -10.55
N LEU A 96 -7.99 0.83 -9.79
CA LEU A 96 -7.67 -0.50 -10.33
C LEU A 96 -8.88 -1.43 -10.35
N LEU A 97 -9.73 -1.39 -9.32
CA LEU A 97 -10.82 -2.33 -9.18
C LEU A 97 -12.02 -1.95 -10.05
N PRO A 98 -12.79 -2.94 -10.54
CA PRO A 98 -14.03 -2.67 -11.27
C PRO A 98 -15.03 -1.89 -10.41
N ASP A 99 -15.89 -1.10 -11.08
CA ASP A 99 -16.97 -0.39 -10.43
C ASP A 99 -17.87 -1.36 -9.63
N GLY A 100 -18.17 -0.99 -8.38
CA GLY A 100 -19.00 -1.79 -7.47
C GLY A 100 -18.25 -2.94 -6.80
N TRP A 101 -16.93 -3.02 -6.90
CA TRP A 101 -16.13 -3.97 -6.12
C TRP A 101 -16.28 -3.71 -4.61
N GLU A 102 -16.38 -4.79 -3.83
CA GLU A 102 -16.43 -4.72 -2.37
C GLU A 102 -15.15 -5.28 -1.74
N GLY A 103 -14.50 -4.49 -0.90
CA GLY A 103 -13.32 -4.87 -0.13
C GLY A 103 -11.98 -4.55 -0.79
N HIS A 104 -10.90 -5.02 -0.16
CA HIS A 104 -9.52 -4.61 -0.45
C HIS A 104 -8.63 -5.84 -0.66
N PRO A 105 -8.32 -6.20 -1.92
CA PRO A 105 -7.81 -7.53 -2.26
C PRO A 105 -6.39 -7.84 -1.78
N LEU A 106 -5.57 -6.82 -1.47
CA LEU A 106 -4.22 -7.05 -0.95
C LEU A 106 -4.16 -7.19 0.57
N ARG A 107 -5.29 -7.03 1.27
CA ARG A 107 -5.40 -7.39 2.69
C ARG A 107 -5.35 -8.92 2.87
N LYS A 108 -4.66 -9.39 3.90
CA LYS A 108 -4.41 -10.83 4.13
C LYS A 108 -5.65 -11.60 4.58
N ASP A 109 -6.64 -10.93 5.12
CA ASP A 109 -7.95 -11.48 5.49
C ASP A 109 -8.94 -11.50 4.31
N PHE A 110 -8.59 -10.93 3.15
CA PHE A 110 -9.42 -11.00 1.96
C PHE A 110 -9.35 -12.40 1.33
N ALA A 111 -10.51 -13.00 1.06
CA ALA A 111 -10.59 -14.34 0.51
C ALA A 111 -10.05 -14.38 -0.94
N MET A 112 -8.95 -15.10 -1.14
CA MET A 112 -8.45 -15.36 -2.50
C MET A 112 -9.44 -16.26 -3.24
N GLY A 113 -10.03 -15.73 -4.32
CA GLY A 113 -10.77 -16.54 -5.28
C GLY A 113 -9.85 -17.61 -5.87
N ARG A 114 -10.23 -18.89 -5.74
CA ARG A 114 -9.48 -20.02 -6.29
C ARG A 114 -10.42 -20.90 -7.10
N ILE A 115 -9.99 -21.25 -8.30
CA ILE A 115 -10.67 -22.25 -9.12
C ILE A 115 -9.82 -23.53 -9.00
N PRO A 116 -10.39 -24.65 -8.52
CA PRO A 116 -9.66 -25.89 -8.41
C PRO A 116 -9.24 -26.38 -9.80
N VAL A 117 -8.02 -26.91 -9.91
CA VAL A 117 -7.53 -27.50 -11.16
C VAL A 117 -8.36 -28.74 -11.46
N GLN A 118 -8.98 -28.76 -12.65
CA GLN A 118 -9.76 -29.89 -13.12
C GLN A 118 -8.91 -30.76 -14.05
N PHE A 119 -8.85 -32.07 -13.76
CA PHE A 119 -8.23 -33.05 -14.64
C PHE A 119 -9.30 -33.84 -15.38
N LYS A 120 -9.04 -34.19 -16.64
CA LYS A 120 -9.81 -35.24 -17.32
C LYS A 120 -9.37 -36.59 -16.78
N ALA A 121 -10.32 -37.41 -16.34
CA ALA A 121 -10.03 -38.80 -16.01
C ALA A 121 -9.55 -39.53 -17.27
N VAL A 122 -8.43 -40.25 -17.16
CA VAL A 122 -8.00 -41.21 -18.18
C VAL A 122 -8.38 -42.58 -17.64
N GLU A 123 -9.43 -43.19 -18.19
CA GLU A 123 -9.76 -44.57 -17.85
C GLU A 123 -8.64 -45.51 -18.33
N GLY A 124 -8.11 -46.36 -17.42
CA GLY A 124 -7.23 -47.47 -17.79
C GLY A 124 -5.73 -47.33 -17.48
N ARG A 125 -5.32 -46.55 -16.49
CA ARG A 125 -4.00 -46.68 -15.84
C ARG A 125 -4.13 -46.97 -14.36
#